data_AF-A0A1U7IYB3-F1
#
_entry.id   AF-A0A1U7IYB3-F1
#
_cell.length_a   1.000
_cell.length_b   1.000
_cell.length_c   1.000
_cell.angle_alpha   90.00
_cell.angle_beta   90.00
_cell.angle_gamma   90.00
#
_symmetry.space_group_name_H-M   'P 1'
#
loop_
_entity.id
_entity.type
_entity.pdbx_description
1 polymer ?
#
loop_
_entity_poly.entity_id
_entity_poly.type
_entity_poly.pdbx_seq_one_letter_code
_entity_poly.pdbx_strand_id
1 'polypeptide(L)'
;MADAYKKLIDTRTKKPPEAAPEREEVEPEKPAESPQTKNRKRGRPATGKRSDPGWIGRTYYVKEETDIDVEMELALLRRQGVEMDKSELVSSLLDTWVKWRQGENSDNLLGEISPRRKSE
;
A
#
# COMPACT_ATOMS: atom_id res chain seq x y z
N MET A 1 -33.18 17.50 -23.24
CA MET A 1 -32.19 17.43 -22.14
C MET A 1 -30.91 16.74 -22.62
N ALA A 2 -30.25 17.28 -23.64
CA ALA A 2 -28.96 16.77 -24.15
C ALA A 2 -27.98 17.89 -24.57
N ASP A 3 -28.38 19.16 -24.46
CA ASP A 3 -27.60 20.29 -24.99
C ASP A 3 -26.75 21.03 -23.95
N ALA A 4 -26.86 20.67 -22.67
CA ALA A 4 -26.11 21.33 -21.60
C ALA A 4 -24.68 20.78 -21.40
N TYR A 5 -24.40 19.56 -21.88
CA TYR A 5 -23.10 18.90 -21.64
C TYR A 5 -22.04 19.16 -22.71
N LYS A 6 -22.40 19.66 -23.90
CA LYS A 6 -21.43 19.96 -24.96
C LYS A 6 -20.69 21.30 -24.79
N LYS A 7 -21.23 22.24 -24.01
CA LYS A 7 -20.61 23.57 -23.81
C LYS A 7 -19.46 23.62 -22.78
N LEU A 8 -19.20 22.53 -22.07
CA LEU A 8 -18.16 22.46 -21.03
C LEU A 8 -16.80 21.91 -21.51
N ILE A 9 -16.73 21.38 -22.73
CA ILE A 9 -15.51 20.74 -23.27
C ILE A 9 -14.80 21.67 -24.29
N ASP A 10 -15.48 22.70 -24.78
CA ASP A 10 -15.01 23.54 -25.89
C ASP A 10 -14.23 24.79 -25.47
N THR A 11 -14.05 25.03 -24.17
CA THR A 11 -13.34 26.21 -23.64
C THR A 11 -11.90 25.94 -23.21
N ARG A 12 -11.38 24.72 -23.38
CA ARG A 12 -10.00 24.37 -22.98
C ARG A 12 -8.97 24.39 -24.12
N THR A 13 -9.38 24.62 -25.36
CA THR A 13 -8.49 24.55 -26.52
C THR A 13 -8.74 25.71 -27.48
N LYS A 14 -8.15 26.87 -27.18
CA LYS A 14 -7.71 27.86 -28.18
C LYS A 14 -6.96 29.01 -27.51
N LYS A 15 -5.63 28.95 -27.56
CA LYS A 15 -4.79 30.15 -27.54
C LYS A 15 -3.88 30.07 -28.78
N PRO A 16 -4.00 30.99 -29.75
CA PRO A 16 -3.11 31.02 -30.92
C PRO A 16 -1.74 31.61 -30.54
N PRO A 17 -0.67 31.27 -31.31
CA PRO A 17 0.70 31.71 -31.04
C PRO A 17 0.97 33.05 -31.70
N GLU A 18 1.62 33.99 -31.01
CA GLU A 18 2.16 35.18 -31.66
C GLU A 18 3.48 35.61 -31.01
N ALA A 19 4.52 35.57 -31.86
CA ALA A 19 5.79 36.28 -31.89
C ALA A 19 6.78 36.24 -30.70
N ALA A 20 7.96 35.70 -31.02
CA ALA A 20 9.22 35.85 -30.28
C ALA A 20 9.70 37.32 -30.25
N PRO A 21 10.67 37.63 -29.36
CA PRO A 21 11.95 38.02 -29.93
C PRO A 21 13.16 37.40 -29.22
N GLU A 22 14.22 37.34 -30.03
CA GLU A 22 15.64 37.43 -29.67
C GLU A 22 16.30 36.33 -28.82
N ARG A 23 17.16 35.57 -29.51
CA ARG A 23 18.23 34.77 -28.91
C ARG A 23 19.22 35.70 -28.20
N GLU A 24 19.38 35.52 -26.89
CA GLU A 24 20.68 35.69 -26.25
C GLU A 24 21.25 34.30 -25.97
N GLU A 25 22.38 34.04 -26.62
CA GLU A 25 23.20 32.86 -26.46
C GLU A 25 23.92 32.96 -25.11
N VAL A 26 23.50 32.15 -24.13
CA VAL A 26 24.20 32.01 -22.86
C VAL A 26 24.60 30.55 -22.69
N GLU A 27 25.91 30.38 -22.51
CA GLU A 27 26.74 29.19 -22.34
C GLU A 27 26.13 28.12 -21.41
N PRO A 28 26.36 26.81 -21.64
CA PRO A 28 25.76 25.77 -20.81
C PRO A 28 26.46 25.68 -19.45
N GLU A 29 25.94 26.37 -18.44
CA GLU A 29 26.31 26.08 -17.06
C GLU A 29 25.79 24.68 -16.68
N LYS A 30 26.76 23.81 -16.38
CA LYS A 30 26.58 22.46 -15.86
C LYS A 30 25.62 22.49 -14.66
N PRO A 31 24.52 21.71 -14.60
CA PRO A 31 23.67 21.71 -13.43
C PRO A 31 24.47 21.26 -12.21
N ALA A 32 24.67 22.16 -11.26
CA ALA A 32 25.13 21.80 -9.92
C ALA A 32 24.16 20.76 -9.34
N GLU A 33 24.70 19.68 -8.78
CA GLU A 33 23.91 18.68 -8.06
C GLU A 33 23.16 19.39 -6.92
N SER A 34 21.87 19.59 -7.10
CA SER A 34 21.00 20.09 -6.04
C SER A 34 21.08 19.10 -4.87
N PRO A 35 21.42 19.54 -3.63
CA PRO A 35 21.39 18.64 -2.49
C PRO A 35 20.00 18.05 -2.38
N GLN A 36 19.91 16.71 -2.29
CA GLN A 36 18.67 15.98 -2.07
C GLN A 36 18.04 16.46 -0.76
N THR A 37 17.23 17.52 -0.84
CA THR A 37 16.31 17.85 0.23
C THR A 37 15.35 16.67 0.30
N LYS A 38 15.54 15.82 1.32
CA LYS A 38 14.56 14.83 1.76
C LYS A 38 13.26 15.61 1.94
N ASN A 39 12.43 15.62 0.91
CA ASN A 39 11.10 16.20 0.94
C ASN A 39 10.32 15.39 1.96
N ARG A 40 10.44 15.77 3.23
CA ARG A 40 9.58 15.34 4.32
C ARG A 40 8.22 15.93 3.95
N LYS A 41 7.46 15.18 3.14
CA LYS A 41 6.07 15.48 2.83
C LYS A 41 5.41 15.79 4.16
N ARG A 42 4.99 17.05 4.32
CA ARG A 42 4.37 17.58 5.53
C ARG A 42 2.98 16.95 5.60
N GLY A 43 2.92 15.77 6.18
CA GLY A 43 1.71 15.01 6.48
C GLY A 43 1.81 14.46 7.90
N ARG A 44 0.68 14.01 8.45
CA ARG A 44 0.64 13.36 9.77
C ARG A 44 1.71 12.25 9.79
N PRO A 45 2.54 12.15 10.85
CA PRO A 45 3.53 11.08 10.93
C PRO A 45 2.85 9.75 10.66
N ALA A 46 3.47 8.92 9.81
CA ALA A 46 3.08 7.52 9.78
C ALA A 46 3.29 7.00 11.20
N THR A 47 2.22 6.53 11.85
CA THR A 47 2.27 5.89 13.17
C THR A 47 1.84 4.43 12.98
N GLY A 48 2.50 3.50 13.66
CA GLY A 48 2.22 2.06 13.58
C GLY A 48 3.14 1.32 12.60
N LYS A 49 2.63 0.25 11.97
CA LYS A 49 3.40 -0.67 11.11
C LYS A 49 4.13 -0.01 9.94
N ARG A 50 3.72 1.18 9.50
CA ARG A 50 4.38 1.92 8.41
C ARG A 50 5.59 2.74 8.84
N SER A 51 5.74 2.97 10.15
CA SER A 51 6.86 3.70 10.76
C SER A 51 7.79 2.78 11.53
N ASP A 52 7.38 1.53 11.76
CA ASP A 52 8.16 0.54 12.47
C ASP A 52 9.21 -0.09 11.52
N PRO A 53 10.51 -0.02 11.82
CA PRO A 53 11.55 -0.63 10.99
C PRO A 53 11.46 -2.16 10.89
N GLY A 54 10.73 -2.83 11.79
CA GLY A 54 10.49 -4.28 11.74
C GLY A 54 9.48 -4.71 10.67
N TRP A 55 8.76 -3.76 10.05
CA TRP A 55 7.72 -4.06 9.07
C TRP A 55 8.08 -3.55 7.67
N ILE A 56 7.86 -4.39 6.66
CA ILE A 56 8.05 -4.03 5.26
C ILE A 56 6.70 -4.15 4.53
N GLY A 57 6.24 -3.04 3.93
CA GLY A 57 5.02 -3.01 3.14
C GLY A 57 5.18 -3.75 1.81
N ARG A 58 4.27 -4.68 1.52
CA ARG A 58 4.18 -5.42 0.26
C ARG A 58 2.74 -5.45 -0.23
N THR A 59 2.54 -5.61 -1.54
CA THR A 59 1.22 -5.69 -2.16
C THR A 59 1.18 -6.89 -3.08
N TYR A 60 0.09 -7.66 -2.98
CA TYR A 60 -0.16 -8.86 -3.76
C TYR A 60 -1.63 -8.89 -4.15
N TYR A 61 -1.95 -9.65 -5.19
CA TYR A 61 -3.33 -9.92 -5.56
C TYR A 61 -3.79 -11.20 -4.88
N VAL A 62 -5.00 -11.15 -4.31
CA VAL A 62 -5.73 -12.29 -3.79
C VAL A 62 -7.07 -12.37 -4.51
N LYS A 63 -7.69 -13.55 -4.53
CA LYS A 63 -9.05 -13.68 -5.03
C LYS A 63 -10.01 -12.93 -4.11
N GLU A 64 -11.02 -12.29 -4.68
CA GLU A 64 -12.04 -11.54 -3.95
C GLU A 64 -12.74 -12.41 -2.91
N GLU A 65 -13.21 -13.61 -3.31
CA GLU A 65 -13.86 -14.56 -2.41
C GLU A 65 -12.98 -14.89 -1.19
N THR A 66 -11.68 -15.13 -1.42
CA THR A 66 -10.72 -15.39 -0.35
C THR A 66 -10.55 -14.19 0.59
N ASP A 67 -10.54 -12.97 0.06
CA ASP A 67 -10.41 -11.77 0.90
C ASP A 67 -11.63 -11.59 1.82
N ILE A 68 -12.83 -11.85 1.30
CA ILE A 68 -14.10 -11.80 2.04
C ILE A 68 -14.10 -12.84 3.16
N ASP A 69 -13.78 -14.10 2.84
CA ASP A 69 -13.76 -15.19 3.81
C ASP A 69 -12.78 -14.90 4.95
N VAL A 70 -11.59 -14.37 4.63
CA VAL A 70 -10.59 -13.99 5.63
C VAL A 70 -11.08 -12.86 6.54
N GLU A 71 -11.74 -11.83 6.01
CA GLU A 71 -12.32 -10.76 6.84
C GLU A 71 -13.42 -11.29 7.77
N MET A 72 -14.24 -12.23 7.30
CA MET A 72 -15.27 -12.86 8.11
C MET A 72 -14.66 -13.63 9.28
N GLU A 73 -13.64 -14.45 9.03
CA GLU A 73 -12.93 -15.19 10.08
C GLU A 73 -12.25 -14.25 11.08
N LEU A 74 -11.57 -13.19 10.61
CA LEU A 74 -10.98 -12.19 11.51
C LEU A 74 -12.04 -11.47 12.35
N ALA A 75 -13.21 -11.18 11.80
CA ALA A 75 -14.31 -10.59 12.55
C ALA A 75 -14.86 -11.55 13.62
N LEU A 76 -14.95 -12.86 13.34
CA LEU A 76 -15.33 -13.87 14.32
C LEU A 76 -14.29 -13.98 15.45
N LEU A 77 -13.00 -13.99 15.12
CA LEU A 77 -11.91 -14.02 16.09
C LEU A 77 -11.95 -12.80 17.02
N ARG A 78 -12.20 -11.60 16.48
CA ARG A 78 -12.36 -10.39 17.31
C ARG A 78 -13.51 -10.50 18.31
N ARG A 79 -14.63 -11.12 17.92
CA ARG A 79 -15.76 -11.38 18.84
C ARG A 79 -15.40 -12.39 19.93
N GLN A 80 -14.44 -13.27 19.68
CA GLN A 80 -13.88 -14.20 20.67
C GLN A 80 -12.79 -13.55 21.53
N GLY A 81 -12.52 -12.26 21.37
CA GLY A 81 -11.50 -11.52 22.12
C GLY A 81 -10.08 -11.66 21.55
N VAL A 82 -9.92 -12.25 20.35
CA VAL A 82 -8.63 -12.35 19.67
C VAL A 82 -8.46 -11.13 18.77
N GLU A 83 -7.55 -10.24 19.14
CA GLU A 83 -7.20 -9.07 18.33
C GLU A 83 -6.09 -9.44 17.34
N MET A 84 -6.46 -9.65 16.09
CA MET A 84 -5.53 -9.92 14.98
C MET A 84 -5.96 -9.13 13.75
N ASP A 85 -5.00 -8.56 13.03
CA ASP A 85 -5.23 -7.94 11.72
C ASP A 85 -4.67 -8.76 10.55
N LYS A 86 -5.05 -8.37 9.33
CA LYS A 86 -4.60 -9.06 8.10
C LYS A 86 -3.08 -9.08 7.95
N SER A 87 -2.38 -8.04 8.39
CA SER A 87 -0.91 -7.97 8.25
C SER A 87 -0.23 -8.96 9.18
N GLU A 88 -0.73 -9.13 10.40
CA GLU A 88 -0.28 -10.15 11.35
C GLU A 88 -0.59 -11.56 10.83
N LEU A 89 -1.81 -11.81 10.37
CA LEU A 89 -2.19 -13.11 9.82
C LEU A 89 -1.26 -13.51 8.66
N VAL A 90 -1.06 -12.62 7.68
CA VAL A 90 -0.19 -12.90 6.53
C VAL A 90 1.26 -13.08 6.97
N SER A 91 1.74 -12.26 7.92
CA SER A 91 3.10 -12.41 8.45
C SER A 91 3.30 -13.79 9.08
N SER A 92 2.37 -14.24 9.93
CA SER A 92 2.44 -15.54 10.61
C SER A 92 2.35 -16.71 9.62
N LEU A 93 1.50 -16.61 8.60
CA LEU A 93 1.39 -17.64 7.55
C LEU A 93 2.67 -17.75 6.72
N LEU A 94 3.28 -16.62 6.34
CA LEU A 94 4.53 -16.62 5.58
C LEU A 94 5.71 -17.13 6.41
N ASP A 95 5.81 -16.72 7.68
CA ASP A 95 6.82 -17.22 8.61
C ASP A 95 6.69 -18.74 8.81
N THR A 96 5.47 -19.22 9.05
CA THR A 96 5.15 -20.65 9.15
C THR A 96 5.58 -21.41 7.90
N TRP A 97 5.28 -20.87 6.71
CA TRP A 97 5.67 -21.48 5.45
C TRP A 97 7.19 -21.56 5.29
N VAL A 98 7.93 -20.52 5.68
CA VAL A 98 9.40 -20.51 5.65
C VAL A 98 9.98 -21.55 6.62
N LYS A 99 9.51 -21.59 7.86
CA LYS A 99 9.94 -22.57 8.88
C LYS A 99 9.71 -24.00 8.41
N TRP A 100 8.53 -24.28 7.86
CA TRP A 100 8.24 -25.58 7.25
C TRP A 100 9.23 -25.94 6.13
N ARG A 101 9.57 -24.98 5.26
CA ARG A 101 10.58 -25.19 4.20
C ARG A 101 11.98 -25.44 4.73
N GLN A 102 12.29 -25.02 5.96
CA GLN A 102 13.57 -25.28 6.63
C GLN A 102 13.59 -26.62 7.39
N GLY A 103 12.50 -27.39 7.33
CA GLY A 103 12.39 -28.70 7.98
C GLY A 103 11.86 -28.66 9.42
N GLU A 104 11.34 -27.52 9.86
CA GLU A 104 10.60 -27.45 11.13
C GLU A 104 9.24 -28.13 10.99
N ASN A 105 8.78 -28.81 12.05
CA ASN A 105 7.53 -29.56 12.02
C ASN A 105 6.32 -28.62 11.92
N SER A 106 5.59 -28.68 10.80
CA SER A 106 4.44 -27.83 10.48
C SER A 106 3.21 -28.08 11.35
N ASP A 107 3.09 -29.24 11.97
CA ASP A 107 1.92 -29.61 12.76
C ASP A 107 1.77 -28.75 14.02
N ASN A 108 2.86 -28.14 14.50
CA ASN A 108 2.83 -27.21 15.62
C ASN A 108 2.39 -25.79 15.22
N LEU A 109 2.57 -25.39 13.95
CA LEU A 109 2.52 -23.98 13.55
C LEU A 109 1.11 -23.50 13.16
N LEU A 110 0.27 -24.37 12.59
CA LEU A 110 -1.16 -24.05 12.37
C LEU A 110 -1.97 -24.07 13.67
N GLY A 111 -1.48 -24.78 14.70
CA GLY A 111 -2.08 -24.79 16.04
C GLY A 111 -1.90 -23.47 16.80
N GLU A 112 -0.99 -22.59 16.37
CA GLU A 112 -0.81 -21.23 16.92
C GLU A 112 -1.77 -20.22 16.29
N ILE A 113 -2.19 -20.47 15.04
CA ILE A 113 -3.14 -19.61 14.30
C ILE A 113 -4.60 -20.05 14.54
N SER A 114 -4.81 -21.32 14.93
CA SER A 114 -6.14 -21.85 15.26
C SER A 114 -6.44 -21.68 16.75
N PRO A 115 -7.56 -21.05 17.14
CA PRO A 115 -7.98 -21.02 18.53
C PRO A 115 -8.19 -22.46 19.01
N ARG A 116 -7.35 -22.92 19.95
CA ARG A 116 -7.60 -24.17 20.65
C ARG A 116 -8.95 -24.05 21.35
N ARG A 117 -9.98 -24.72 20.82
CA ARG A 117 -11.23 -24.91 21.55
C ARG A 117 -10.87 -25.64 22.85
N LYS A 118 -11.22 -25.07 23.99
CA LYS A 118 -11.22 -25.83 25.24
C LYS A 118 -12.19 -26.98 25.04
N SER A 119 -11.68 -28.20 25.06
CA SER A 119 -12.50 -29.40 25.19
C SER A 119 -13.23 -29.31 26.53
N GLU A 120 -14.56 -29.30 26.46
CA GLU A 120 -15.43 -29.52 27.62
C GLU A 120 -15.54 -31.03 27.88
#